data_AF-K1JKL3-F1
#
_entry.id   AF-K1JKL3-F1
#
_cell.length_a   1.000
_cell.length_b   1.000
_cell.length_c   1.000
_cell.angle_alpha   90.00
_cell.angle_beta   90.00
_cell.angle_gamma   90.00
#
_symmetry.space_group_name_H-M   'P 1'
#
loop_
_entity.id
_entity.type
_entity.pdbx_description
1 polymer ?
#
loop_
_entity_poly.entity_id
_entity_poly.type
_entity_poly.pdbx_seq_one_letter_code
_entity_poly.pdbx_strand_id
1 'polypeptide(L)'
;MLRLFPKEGLKVEGRVHEKVSSPFPHKKLQGTLLHHPYENWSATIRKLDVYTEYLAVQQVEKRRKTGFFTGVFIKPTWAFIKVYFFNKGFLDGRMGVMFAVHHAYYTFMKYAKYYLLVNSGGKF
;
A
#
# COMPACT_ATOMS: atom_id res chain seq x y z
N MET A 1 12.73 -0.56 5.62
CA MET A 1 14.12 -1.04 5.46
C MET A 1 14.97 0.16 5.07
N LEU A 2 15.85 0.63 5.96
CA LEU A 2 16.80 1.68 5.62
C LEU A 2 18.00 1.03 4.94
N ARG A 3 18.42 1.58 3.80
CA ARG A 3 19.62 1.16 3.09
C ARG A 3 20.49 2.39 2.87
N LEU A 4 21.78 2.27 3.16
CA LEU A 4 22.77 3.32 2.93
C LEU A 4 23.61 2.90 1.74
N PHE A 5 23.81 3.82 0.81
CA PHE A 5 24.57 3.58 -0.41
C PHE A 5 25.43 4.80 -0.75
N PRO A 6 26.59 4.62 -1.40
CA PRO A 6 27.33 5.72 -2.03
C PRO A 6 26.46 6.41 -3.09
N LYS A 7 26.65 7.72 -3.28
CA LYS A 7 25.84 8.53 -4.22
C LYS A 7 26.04 8.13 -5.69
N GLU A 8 27.21 7.59 -6.04
CA GLU A 8 27.61 7.25 -7.41
C GLU A 8 27.47 5.75 -7.70
N GLY A 9 27.08 5.38 -8.93
CA GLY A 9 27.06 3.99 -9.39
C GLY A 9 25.80 3.18 -9.05
N LEU A 10 24.72 3.82 -8.60
CA LEU A 10 23.44 3.17 -8.31
C LEU A 10 22.50 3.16 -9.52
N LYS A 11 21.79 2.04 -9.71
CA LYS A 11 20.64 1.94 -10.61
C LYS A 11 19.39 1.55 -9.81
N VAL A 12 18.29 2.25 -10.03
CA VAL A 12 16.99 1.96 -9.40
C VAL A 12 16.02 1.49 -10.47
N GLU A 13 15.43 0.30 -10.27
CA GLU A 13 14.49 -0.31 -11.21
C GLU A 13 13.13 -0.57 -10.56
N GLY A 14 12.03 -0.27 -11.25
CA GLY A 14 10.65 -0.56 -10.81
C GLY A 14 9.87 0.66 -10.33
N ARG A 15 8.52 0.62 -10.44
CA ARG A 15 7.63 1.76 -10.12
C ARG A 15 7.09 1.81 -8.68
N VAL A 16 6.94 0.65 -8.02
CA VAL A 16 6.28 0.54 -6.69
C VAL A 16 7.08 -0.36 -5.73
N HIS A 17 7.86 -1.29 -6.27
CA HIS A 17 8.85 -2.09 -5.55
C HIS A 17 10.22 -1.82 -6.16
N GLU A 18 10.72 -0.60 -5.95
CA GLU A 18 12.03 -0.19 -6.43
C GLU A 18 13.10 -1.16 -5.93
N LYS A 19 13.84 -1.74 -6.87
CA LYS A 19 15.01 -2.56 -6.62
C LYS A 19 16.24 -1.72 -6.93
N VAL A 20 17.00 -1.44 -5.89
CA VAL A 20 18.31 -0.80 -6.01
C VAL A 20 19.34 -1.87 -6.39
N SER A 21 19.98 -1.72 -7.54
CA SER A 21 21.13 -2.51 -7.98
C SER A 21 22.41 -1.70 -7.77
N SER A 22 23.42 -2.33 -7.16
CA SER A 22 24.67 -1.67 -6.79
C SER A 22 25.84 -2.63 -6.97
N PRO A 23 26.99 -2.17 -7.50
CA PRO A 23 28.20 -2.98 -7.59
C PRO A 23 28.96 -3.09 -6.26
N PHE A 24 28.53 -2.39 -5.20
CA PHE A 24 29.27 -2.33 -3.93
C PHE A 24 28.96 -3.52 -3.01
N PRO A 25 29.88 -3.90 -2.10
CA PRO A 25 29.65 -4.96 -1.12
C PRO A 25 28.48 -4.63 -0.19
N HIS A 26 27.62 -5.62 0.06
CA HIS A 26 26.52 -5.49 1.00
C HIS A 26 26.92 -5.92 2.40
N LYS A 27 26.69 -5.06 3.40
CA LYS A 27 26.78 -5.43 4.83
C LYS A 27 25.45 -5.12 5.52
N LYS A 28 25.02 -6.02 6.42
CA LYS A 28 23.87 -5.78 7.30
C LYS A 28 24.35 -5.04 8.54
N LEU A 29 23.77 -3.88 8.82
CA LEU A 29 23.97 -3.20 10.09
C LEU A 29 23.22 -3.94 11.18
N GLN A 30 23.84 -4.09 12.35
CA GLN A 30 23.21 -4.65 13.54
C GLN A 30 22.51 -3.53 14.32
N GLY A 31 21.30 -3.76 14.78
CA GLY A 31 20.51 -2.81 15.56
C GLY A 31 19.03 -2.79 15.20
N THR A 32 18.23 -2.17 16.07
CA THR A 32 16.79 -1.96 15.87
C THR A 32 16.55 -0.56 15.33
N LEU A 33 15.90 -0.48 14.16
CA LEU A 33 15.43 0.80 13.62
C LEU A 33 13.94 0.94 13.89
N LEU A 34 13.57 1.86 14.77
CA LEU A 34 12.19 2.32 14.90
C LEU A 34 11.82 3.13 13.65
N HIS A 35 11.09 2.50 12.74
CA HIS A 35 10.69 3.12 11.49
C HIS A 35 9.23 3.56 11.55
N HIS A 36 9.01 4.85 11.76
CA HIS A 36 7.69 5.47 11.63
C HIS A 36 7.56 6.01 10.20
N PRO A 37 6.82 5.33 9.30
CA PRO A 37 6.76 5.72 7.90
C PRO A 37 5.98 7.03 7.68
N TYR A 38 5.22 7.49 8.68
CA TYR A 38 4.35 8.67 8.64
C TYR A 38 4.49 9.46 9.92
N GLU A 39 4.51 10.79 9.78
CA GLU A 39 4.58 11.73 10.90
C GLU A 39 3.20 11.99 11.53
N ASN A 40 2.14 11.92 10.73
CA ASN A 40 0.77 12.18 11.15
C ASN A 40 -0.25 11.51 10.22
N TRP A 41 -1.52 11.49 10.66
CA TRP A 41 -2.61 10.86 9.93
C TRP A 41 -2.84 11.46 8.53
N SER A 42 -2.71 12.78 8.39
CA SER A 42 -2.86 13.46 7.10
C SER A 42 -1.82 13.00 6.09
N ALA A 43 -0.58 12.76 6.52
CA ALA A 43 0.46 12.16 5.68
C ALA A 43 0.09 10.73 5.25
N THR A 44 -0.51 9.95 6.16
CA THR A 44 -1.01 8.60 5.85
C THR A 44 -2.10 8.64 4.77
N ILE A 45 -3.06 9.57 4.86
CA ILE A 45 -4.15 9.71 3.87
C ILE A 45 -3.63 10.16 2.52
N ARG A 46 -2.73 11.16 2.46
CA ARG A 46 -2.10 11.60 1.20
C ARG A 46 -1.40 10.45 0.49
N LYS A 47 -0.67 9.61 1.24
CA LYS A 47 0.02 8.46 0.64
C LYS A 47 -0.94 7.35 0.22
N LEU A 48 -2.01 7.11 0.97
CA LEU A 48 -3.07 6.19 0.57
C LEU A 48 -3.64 6.59 -0.80
N ASP A 49 -3.94 7.86 -1.00
CA ASP A 49 -4.49 8.36 -2.26
C ASP A 49 -3.57 8.05 -3.46
N VAL A 50 -2.29 8.44 -3.35
CA VAL A 50 -1.27 8.18 -4.37
C VAL A 50 -1.06 6.68 -4.62
N TYR A 51 -0.94 5.87 -3.57
CA TYR A 51 -0.67 4.44 -3.73
C TYR A 51 -1.86 3.69 -4.31
N THR A 52 -3.08 4.04 -3.92
CA THR A 52 -4.29 3.41 -4.45
C THR A 52 -4.50 3.74 -5.92
N GLU A 53 -4.07 4.92 -6.38
CA GLU A 53 -3.99 5.29 -7.81
C GLU A 53 -3.08 4.33 -8.58
N TYR A 54 -1.83 4.17 -8.13
CA TYR A 54 -0.88 3.26 -8.77
C TYR A 54 -1.37 1.82 -8.78
N LEU A 55 -2.01 1.36 -7.70
CA LEU A 55 -2.57 0.01 -7.63
C LEU A 55 -3.78 -0.17 -8.54
N ALA A 56 -4.57 0.86 -8.76
CA ALA A 56 -5.70 0.83 -9.69
C ALA A 56 -5.19 0.71 -11.13
N VAL A 57 -4.24 1.54 -11.54
CA VAL A 57 -3.58 1.47 -12.85
C VAL A 57 -2.93 0.10 -13.06
N GLN A 58 -2.17 -0.38 -12.06
CA GLN A 58 -1.52 -1.70 -12.14
C GLN A 58 -2.56 -2.84 -12.28
N GLN A 59 -3.73 -2.72 -11.66
CA GLN A 59 -4.80 -3.70 -11.78
C GLN A 59 -5.35 -3.76 -13.22
N VAL A 60 -5.47 -2.60 -13.89
CA VAL A 60 -5.83 -2.48 -15.31
C VAL A 60 -4.74 -3.09 -16.20
N GLU A 61 -3.48 -2.69 -16.01
CA GLU A 61 -2.32 -3.19 -16.78
C GLU A 61 -2.20 -4.72 -16.71
N LYS A 62 -2.42 -5.30 -15.53
CA LYS A 62 -2.38 -6.76 -15.31
C LYS A 62 -3.62 -7.50 -15.83
N ARG A 63 -4.58 -6.80 -16.47
CA ARG A 63 -5.86 -7.35 -16.96
C ARG A 63 -6.64 -8.15 -15.91
N ARG A 64 -6.48 -7.80 -14.63
CA ARG A 64 -7.14 -8.50 -13.52
C ARG A 64 -8.55 -7.95 -13.33
N LYS A 65 -9.52 -8.60 -13.98
CA LYS A 65 -10.94 -8.25 -13.85
C LYS A 65 -11.38 -8.41 -12.39
N THR A 66 -12.04 -7.39 -11.84
CA THR A 66 -12.70 -7.46 -10.54
C THR A 66 -14.05 -6.78 -10.67
N GLY A 67 -15.14 -7.50 -10.38
CA GLY A 67 -16.49 -6.92 -10.44
C GLY A 67 -16.68 -5.84 -9.37
N PHE A 68 -17.57 -4.88 -9.64
CA PHE A 68 -17.88 -3.76 -8.74
C PHE A 68 -18.21 -4.25 -7.32
N PHE A 69 -19.19 -5.16 -7.20
CA PHE A 69 -19.64 -5.66 -5.90
C PHE A 69 -18.51 -6.32 -5.10
N THR A 70 -17.73 -7.17 -5.75
CA THR A 70 -16.59 -7.84 -5.11
C THR A 70 -15.49 -6.86 -4.71
N GLY A 71 -15.16 -5.90 -5.59
CA GLY A 71 -14.10 -4.94 -5.35
C GLY A 71 -14.44 -3.93 -4.26
N VAL A 72 -15.67 -3.44 -4.24
CA VAL A 72 -16.12 -2.35 -3.37
C VAL A 72 -16.63 -2.84 -2.01
N PHE A 73 -17.28 -4.00 -1.95
CA PHE A 73 -17.86 -4.50 -0.70
C PHE A 73 -17.10 -5.70 -0.14
N ILE A 74 -16.92 -6.76 -0.93
CA ILE A 74 -16.37 -8.02 -0.40
C ILE A 74 -14.91 -7.85 0.02
N LYS A 75 -14.06 -7.29 -0.85
CA LYS A 75 -12.62 -7.18 -0.59
C LYS A 75 -12.28 -6.23 0.57
N PRO A 76 -12.88 -5.04 0.71
CA PRO A 76 -12.62 -4.16 1.85
C PRO A 76 -13.09 -4.76 3.17
N THR A 77 -14.27 -5.40 3.20
CA THR A 77 -14.76 -6.11 4.39
C THR A 77 -13.85 -7.26 4.78
N TRP A 78 -13.40 -8.06 3.81
CA TRP A 78 -12.42 -9.10 4.07
C TRP A 78 -11.08 -8.54 4.59
N ALA A 79 -10.63 -7.41 4.04
CA ALA A 79 -9.42 -6.74 4.48
C ALA A 79 -9.53 -6.27 5.94
N PHE A 80 -10.68 -5.72 6.34
CA PHE A 80 -10.95 -5.39 7.73
C PHE A 80 -10.90 -6.64 8.63
N ILE A 81 -11.67 -7.69 8.29
CA ILE A 81 -11.76 -8.91 9.09
C ILE A 81 -10.36 -9.53 9.26
N LYS A 82 -9.59 -9.59 8.19
CA LYS A 82 -8.22 -10.09 8.20
C LYS A 82 -7.34 -9.29 9.17
N VAL A 83 -7.32 -7.97 9.06
CA VAL A 83 -6.43 -7.14 9.90
C VAL A 83 -6.89 -7.13 11.35
N TYR A 84 -8.20 -7.06 11.59
CA TYR A 84 -8.74 -6.93 12.93
C TYR A 84 -8.69 -8.26 13.70
N PHE A 85 -9.23 -9.35 13.13
CA PHE A 85 -9.34 -10.63 13.82
C PHE A 85 -8.13 -11.54 13.58
N PHE A 86 -7.75 -11.78 12.33
CA PHE A 86 -6.68 -12.75 12.01
C PHE A 86 -5.29 -12.22 12.38
N ASN A 87 -5.03 -10.94 12.13
CA ASN A 87 -3.78 -10.30 12.54
C ASN A 87 -3.82 -9.81 13.99
N LYS A 88 -4.90 -10.11 14.73
CA LYS A 88 -5.08 -9.74 16.15
C LYS A 88 -4.99 -8.23 16.41
N GLY A 89 -5.38 -7.40 15.44
CA GLY A 89 -5.42 -5.94 15.62
C GLY A 89 -6.28 -5.51 16.82
N PHE A 90 -7.27 -6.30 17.23
CA PHE A 90 -8.02 -6.01 18.46
C PHE A 90 -7.16 -5.94 19.74
N LEU A 91 -5.97 -6.58 19.76
CA LEU A 91 -5.03 -6.49 20.88
C LEU A 91 -4.38 -5.11 21.00
N ASP A 92 -4.32 -4.34 19.91
CA ASP A 92 -3.81 -2.97 19.89
C ASP A 92 -4.87 -1.94 20.32
N GLY A 93 -6.03 -2.40 20.78
CA GLY A 93 -7.13 -1.56 21.27
C GLY A 93 -7.63 -0.58 20.21
N ARG A 94 -7.68 0.71 20.56
CA ARG A 94 -8.20 1.78 19.69
C ARG A 94 -7.37 1.93 18.40
N MET A 95 -6.04 1.81 18.52
CA MET A 95 -5.14 1.95 17.37
C MET A 95 -5.34 0.82 16.36
N GLY A 96 -5.59 -0.40 16.85
CA GLY A 96 -5.88 -1.55 16.00
C GLY A 96 -7.17 -1.41 15.20
N VAL A 97 -8.23 -0.87 15.81
CA VAL A 97 -9.47 -0.56 15.09
C VAL A 97 -9.22 0.49 14.01
N MET A 98 -8.56 1.60 14.34
CA MET A 98 -8.23 2.66 13.38
C MET A 98 -7.40 2.12 12.20
N PHE A 99 -6.43 1.26 12.48
CA PHE A 99 -5.60 0.63 11.46
C PHE A 99 -6.39 -0.34 10.57
N ALA A 100 -7.27 -1.17 11.15
CA ALA A 100 -8.12 -2.08 10.39
C ALA A 100 -9.09 -1.32 9.47
N VAL A 101 -9.72 -0.24 9.97
CA VAL A 101 -10.57 0.64 9.16
C VAL A 101 -9.77 1.30 8.04
N HIS A 102 -8.59 1.82 8.34
CA HIS A 102 -7.69 2.40 7.33
C HIS A 102 -7.33 1.40 6.24
N HIS A 103 -7.03 0.15 6.60
CA HIS A 103 -6.69 -0.91 5.64
C HIS A 103 -7.90 -1.33 4.78
N ALA A 104 -9.10 -1.33 5.35
CA ALA A 104 -10.34 -1.52 4.59
C ALA A 104 -10.55 -0.37 3.59
N TYR A 105 -10.42 0.87 4.06
CA TYR A 105 -10.56 2.08 3.23
C TYR A 105 -9.53 2.12 2.09
N TYR A 106 -8.27 1.73 2.37
CA TYR A 106 -7.23 1.57 1.35
C TYR A 106 -7.66 0.59 0.25
N THR A 107 -8.23 -0.54 0.63
CA THR A 107 -8.70 -1.58 -0.30
C THR A 107 -9.89 -1.06 -1.11
N PHE A 108 -10.83 -0.37 -0.46
CA PHE A 108 -11.98 0.25 -1.13
C PHE A 108 -11.52 1.29 -2.16
N MET A 109 -10.65 2.22 -1.78
CA MET A 109 -10.12 3.26 -2.68
C MET A 109 -9.43 2.69 -3.90
N LYS A 110 -8.62 1.64 -3.74
CA LYS A 110 -8.02 0.92 -4.87
C LYS A 110 -9.09 0.44 -5.87
N TYR A 111 -10.14 -0.20 -5.39
CA TYR A 111 -11.16 -0.79 -6.26
C TYR A 111 -12.15 0.22 -6.82
N ALA A 112 -12.45 1.29 -6.09
CA ALA A 112 -13.24 2.42 -6.57
C ALA A 112 -12.52 3.12 -7.73
N LYS A 113 -11.25 3.48 -7.55
CA LYS A 113 -10.42 4.07 -8.61
C LYS A 113 -10.28 3.15 -9.81
N TYR A 114 -10.04 1.86 -9.58
CA TYR A 114 -10.01 0.86 -10.66
C TYR A 114 -11.33 0.82 -11.46
N TYR A 115 -12.47 0.82 -10.77
CA TYR A 115 -13.77 0.82 -11.42
C TYR A 115 -13.98 2.08 -12.26
N LEU A 116 -13.66 3.27 -11.73
CA LEU A 116 -13.79 4.53 -12.47
C LEU A 116 -12.83 4.58 -13.67
N LEU A 117 -11.60 4.08 -13.54
CA LEU A 117 -10.65 4.00 -14.67
C LEU A 117 -11.17 3.11 -15.80
N VAL A 118 -11.80 1.99 -15.47
CA VAL A 118 -12.32 1.04 -16.47
C VAL A 118 -13.61 1.53 -17.14
N ASN A 119 -14.49 2.22 -16.40
CA ASN A 119 -15.83 2.56 -16.91
C ASN A 119 -16.00 4.02 -17.32
N SER A 120 -15.20 4.93 -16.77
CA SER A 120 -15.40 6.39 -16.91
C SER A 120 -14.10 7.16 -17.18
N GLY A 121 -13.01 6.47 -17.53
CA GLY A 121 -11.69 7.10 -17.73
C GLY A 121 -11.17 7.81 -16.48
N GLY A 122 -11.60 7.38 -15.29
CA GLY A 122 -11.20 7.96 -14.00
C GLY A 122 -12.08 9.11 -13.51
N LYS A 123 -13.20 9.41 -14.18
CA LYS A 123 -14.12 10.49 -13.83
C LYS A 123 -15.40 9.95 -13.16
N PHE A 124 -16.07 10.82 -12.39
CA PHE A 124 -17.40 10.56 -11.82
C PHE A 124 -18.50 10.87 -12.83
#